data_AF-U2QB72-F1
#
_entry.id   AF-U2QB72-F1
#
_cell.length_a   1.000
_cell.length_b   1.000
_cell.length_c   1.000
_cell.angle_alpha   90.00
_cell.angle_beta   90.00
_cell.angle_gamma   90.00
#
_symmetry.space_group_name_H-M   'P 1'
#
loop_
_entity.id
_entity.type
_entity.pdbx_description
1 polymer ?
#
loop_
_entity_poly.entity_id
_entity_poly.type
_entity_poly.pdbx_seq_one_letter_code
_entity_poly.pdbx_strand_id
1 'polypeptide(L)' 'MKNKNHLKEIIDFDKSVKKTEKSLIFNDEFFKECQIVKYRFLFEEYDILYFKFVTCCKNWRGDIFFN' A
#
# COMPACT_ATOMS: atom_id res chain seq x y z
N MET A 1 1.72 -21.93 6.02
CA MET A 1 1.13 -20.67 5.52
C MET A 1 2.25 -19.70 5.14
N LYS A 2 2.80 -19.81 3.91
CA LYS A 2 4.00 -19.08 3.43
C LYS A 2 3.72 -17.69 2.82
N ASN A 3 2.48 -17.19 2.88
CA ASN A 3 2.06 -15.98 2.16
C ASN A 3 2.11 -14.67 2.97
N LYS A 4 2.73 -14.66 4.16
CA LYS A 4 2.56 -13.52 5.08
C LYS A 4 3.31 -12.23 4.67
N ASN A 5 4.27 -12.27 3.74
CA ASN A 5 5.10 -11.10 3.38
C ASN A 5 5.20 -10.76 1.87
N HIS A 6 4.40 -11.38 0.99
CA HIS A 6 4.55 -11.20 -0.46
C HIS A 6 4.43 -9.75 -0.90
N LEU A 7 3.60 -8.94 -0.23
CA LEU A 7 3.43 -7.53 -0.59
C LEU A 7 4.73 -6.72 -0.42
N LYS A 8 5.50 -6.96 0.66
CA LYS A 8 6.79 -6.27 0.86
C LYS A 8 7.82 -6.70 -0.17
N GLU A 9 7.77 -7.95 -0.63
CA GLU A 9 8.74 -8.48 -1.59
C GLU A 9 8.55 -7.87 -2.98
N ILE A 10 7.30 -7.60 -3.37
CA ILE A 10 6.96 -7.03 -4.69
C ILE A 10 7.03 -5.51 -4.75
N ILE A 11 7.10 -4.80 -3.62
CA ILE A 11 7.27 -3.34 -3.60
C ILE A 11 8.74 -2.98 -3.84
N ASP A 12 8.96 -2.00 -4.71
CA ASP A 12 10.23 -1.32 -4.94
C ASP A 12 10.30 -0.08 -4.04
N PHE A 13 10.81 -0.26 -2.82
CA PHE A 13 10.88 0.81 -1.82
C PHE A 13 11.85 1.93 -2.22
N ASP A 14 12.87 1.63 -3.01
CA ASP A 14 13.87 2.60 -3.45
C ASP A 14 13.29 3.58 -4.47
N LYS A 15 12.37 3.11 -5.32
CA LYS A 15 11.63 3.98 -6.24
C LYS A 15 10.40 4.64 -5.63
N SER A 16 9.87 4.08 -4.55
CA SER A 16 8.66 4.58 -3.90
C SER A 16 8.88 5.96 -3.28
N VAL A 17 7.86 6.80 -3.34
CA VAL A 17 7.92 8.18 -2.86
C VAL A 17 7.40 8.23 -1.44
N LYS A 18 8.28 8.60 -0.51
CA LYS A 18 7.90 8.83 0.89
C LYS A 18 7.15 10.14 1.04
N LYS A 19 6.23 10.16 1.99
CA LYS A 19 5.55 11.36 2.44
C LYS A 19 6.52 12.34 3.05
N THR A 20 6.37 13.62 2.73
CA THR A 20 7.02 14.72 3.44
C THR A 20 6.23 15.15 4.68
N GLU A 21 4.91 14.90 4.68
CA GLU A 21 3.98 15.30 5.73
C GLU A 21 3.01 14.17 6.08
N LYS A 22 2.51 14.16 7.33
CA LYS A 22 1.53 13.15 7.75
C LYS A 22 0.21 13.33 7.01
N SER A 23 -0.41 12.22 6.61
CA SER A 23 -1.73 12.25 6.00
C SER A 23 -2.80 12.70 7.00
N LEU A 24 -3.65 13.63 6.58
CA LEU A 24 -4.85 14.02 7.34
C LEU A 24 -5.95 12.95 7.27
N ILE A 25 -5.96 12.15 6.19
CA ILE A 25 -6.98 11.13 5.89
C ILE A 25 -6.59 9.80 6.54
N PHE A 26 -5.35 9.37 6.35
CA PHE A 26 -4.85 8.10 6.90
C PHE A 26 -4.35 8.30 8.33
N ASN A 27 -5.28 8.46 9.26
CA ASN A 27 -5.04 8.66 10.69
C ASN A 27 -5.51 7.46 11.54
N ASP A 28 -5.27 7.50 12.85
CA ASP A 28 -5.60 6.41 13.78
C ASP A 28 -7.08 6.01 13.76
N GLU A 29 -7.98 6.99 13.66
CA GLU A 29 -9.43 6.75 13.63
C GLU A 29 -9.82 5.98 12.36
N PHE A 30 -9.34 6.44 11.20
CA PHE A 30 -9.55 5.77 9.92
C PHE A 30 -9.10 4.30 9.95
N PHE A 31 -7.88 4.04 10.45
CA PHE A 31 -7.35 2.67 10.49
C PHE A 31 -8.12 1.77 11.47
N LYS A 32 -8.60 2.33 12.58
CA LYS A 32 -9.43 1.61 13.55
C LYS A 32 -10.78 1.26 12.97
N GLU A 33 -11.46 2.20 12.31
CA GLU A 33 -12.74 1.97 11.65
C GLU A 33 -12.64 0.94 10.53
N CYS A 34 -11.63 1.06 9.69
CA CYS A 34 -11.41 0.16 8.56
C CYS A 34 -10.74 -1.17 8.97
N GLN A 35 -10.36 -1.32 10.25
CA GLN A 35 -9.65 -2.49 10.79
C GLN A 35 -8.36 -2.83 10.02
N ILE A 36 -7.69 -1.81 9.48
CA ILE A 36 -6.46 -1.95 8.70
C ILE A 36 -5.28 -1.98 9.66
N VAL A 37 -4.82 -3.19 9.97
CA VAL A 37 -3.63 -3.40 10.82
C VAL A 37 -2.42 -3.81 9.98
N LYS A 38 -2.64 -4.64 8.95
CA LYS A 38 -1.56 -5.11 8.08
C LYS A 38 -1.17 -4.03 7.09
N TYR A 39 0.14 -3.83 6.96
CA TYR A 39 0.73 -2.89 6.03
C TYR A 39 0.29 -1.43 6.21
N ARG A 40 -0.25 -1.08 7.40
CA ARG A 40 -0.64 0.30 7.77
C ARG A 40 0.48 1.30 7.48
N PHE A 41 1.72 0.94 7.82
CA PHE A 41 2.91 1.77 7.57
C PHE A 41 3.05 2.20 6.10
N LEU A 42 2.55 1.42 5.12
CA LEU A 42 2.60 1.81 3.72
C LEU A 42 1.77 3.08 3.45
N PHE A 43 0.60 3.20 4.09
CA PHE A 43 -0.27 4.37 3.97
C PHE A 43 0.25 5.56 4.76
N GLU A 44 1.00 5.30 5.83
CA GLU A 44 1.55 6.34 6.71
C GLU A 44 2.86 6.93 6.19
N GLU A 45 3.67 6.15 5.49
CA GLU A 45 5.02 6.55 5.08
C GLU A 45 5.14 6.91 3.60
N TYR A 46 4.24 6.44 2.72
CA TYR A 46 4.42 6.58 1.26
C TYR A 46 3.24 7.29 0.59
N ASP A 47 3.55 8.22 -0.32
CA ASP A 47 2.58 8.83 -1.23
C ASP A 47 2.41 8.02 -2.51
N ILE A 48 3.49 7.42 -3.00
CA ILE A 48 3.48 6.59 -4.22
C ILE A 48 4.27 5.32 -3.94
N LEU A 49 3.68 4.17 -4.26
CA LEU A 49 4.33 2.87 -4.22
C LEU A 49 4.58 2.37 -5.64
N TYR A 50 5.83 1.99 -5.92
CA TYR A 50 6.18 1.28 -7.13
C TYR A 50 6.32 -0.21 -6.84
N PHE A 51 5.94 -1.04 -7.82
CA PHE A 51 6.12 -2.48 -7.74
C PHE A 51 7.30 -2.90 -8.64
N LYS A 52 8.06 -3.91 -8.20
CA LYS A 52 9.25 -4.42 -8.91
C LYS A 52 8.94 -5.11 -10.23
N PHE A 53 7.71 -5.59 -10.39
CA PHE A 53 7.24 -6.32 -11.56
C PHE A 53 5.94 -5.69 -12.05
N VAL A 54 5.57 -5.95 -13.30
CA VAL A 54 4.23 -5.61 -13.81
C VAL A 54 3.22 -6.33 -12.92
N THR A 55 2.57 -5.57 -12.05
CA THR A 55 1.52 -6.06 -11.18
C THR A 55 0.19 -5.60 -11.73
N CYS A 56 -0.80 -6.49 -11.71
CA CYS A 56 -2.16 -6.12 -12.01
C CYS A 56 -2.94 -5.93 -10.69
N CYS A 57 -3.58 -4.78 -10.52
CA CYS A 57 -4.48 -4.52 -9.40
C CYS A 57 -5.93 -4.56 -9.88
N LYS A 58 -6.80 -5.22 -9.10
CA LYS A 58 -8.24 -5.20 -9.32
C LYS A 58 -8.88 -4.19 -8.39
N ASN A 59 -9.62 -3.24 -8.95
CA ASN A 59 -10.47 -2.39 -8.12
C ASN A 59 -11.69 -3.20 -7.61
N TRP A 60 -12.44 -2.62 -6.68
CA TRP A 60 -13.71 -3.16 -6.18
C TRP A 60 -14.78 -3.43 -7.24
N ARG A 61 -14.67 -2.84 -8.44
CA ARG A 61 -15.56 -3.09 -9.59
C ARG A 61 -15.09 -4.27 -10.45
N GLY A 62 -13.92 -4.82 -10.16
CA GLY A 62 -13.30 -5.92 -10.91
C GLY A 62 -12.44 -5.47 -12.10
N ASP A 63 -12.29 -4.17 -12.33
CA ASP A 63 -11.45 -3.64 -13.39
C ASP A 63 -9.98 -3.91 -13.06
N ILE A 64 -9.25 -4.39 -14.07
CA ILE A 64 -7.83 -4.73 -13.96
C ILE A 64 -7.00 -3.55 -14.49
N PHE A 65 -6.13 -3.01 -13.65
CA PHE A 65 -5.15 -2.00 -14.02
C PHE A 65 -3.76 -2.63 -14.04
N PHE A 66 -2.98 -2.30 -15.07
CA PHE A 66 -1.58 -2.64 -15.15
C PHE A 66 -0.77 -1.42 -14.74
N ASN A 67 0.23 -1.64 -13.88
CA ASN A 67 1.18 -0.63 -13.44
C ASN A 67 2.52 -0.81 -14.14
#